data_AF-A0A059ULS5-F1
#
_entry.id   AF-A0A059ULS5-F1
#
_cell.length_a   1.000
_cell.length_b   1.000
_cell.length_c   1.000
_cell.angle_alpha   90.00
_cell.angle_beta   90.00
_cell.angle_gamma   90.00
#
_symmetry.space_group_name_H-M   'P 1'
#
loop_
_entity.id
_entity.type
_entity.pdbx_description
1 polymer ?
#
loop_
_entity_poly.entity_id
_entity_poly.type
_entity_poly.pdbx_seq_one_letter_code
_entity_poly.pdbx_strand_id
1 'polypeptide(L)' 'VNAFSGHAGDAVLSYASGTNLGTLAVDFSGHGVADFLVTTVGQAAVSDIVA' A
#
# COMPACT_ATOMS: atom_id res chain seq x y z
N VAL A 1 5.17 -1.54 -7.47
CA VAL A 1 6.45 -1.01 -6.93
C VAL A 1 6.68 -1.60 -5.56
N ASN A 2 7.93 -1.78 -5.13
CA ASN A 2 8.24 -2.44 -3.84
C ASN A 2 8.65 -1.43 -2.74
N ALA A 3 8.73 -0.14 -3.07
CA ALA A 3 9.03 0.96 -2.16
C ALA A 3 8.51 2.27 -2.79
N PHE A 4 8.35 3.31 -1.97
CA PHE A 4 8.03 4.66 -2.46
C PHE A 4 9.23 5.26 -3.19
N SER A 5 8.98 5.94 -4.30
CA SER A 5 9.97 6.68 -5.08
C SER A 5 10.05 8.16 -4.69
N GLY A 6 9.09 8.65 -3.89
CA GLY A 6 8.92 10.06 -3.56
C GLY A 6 8.03 10.80 -4.55
N HIS A 7 7.24 10.08 -5.35
CA HIS A 7 6.22 10.68 -6.19
C HIS A 7 4.85 10.61 -5.51
N ALA A 8 4.13 11.73 -5.55
CA ALA A 8 2.75 11.78 -5.06
C ALA A 8 1.89 10.75 -5.80
N GLY A 9 1.16 9.95 -5.05
CA GLY A 9 0.34 8.85 -5.54
C GLY A 9 1.04 7.49 -5.57
N ASP A 10 2.32 7.40 -5.18
CA ASP A 10 2.96 6.09 -5.04
C ASP A 10 2.21 5.23 -4.02
N ALA A 11 1.86 4.01 -4.42
CA ALA A 11 1.17 3.04 -3.59
C ALA A 11 1.97 1.74 -3.50
N VAL A 12 2.10 1.21 -2.28
CA VAL A 12 2.69 -0.10 -1.99
C VAL A 12 1.62 -1.01 -1.41
N LEU A 13 1.37 -2.12 -2.10
CA LEU A 13 0.48 -3.19 -1.66
C LEU A 13 1.33 -4.41 -1.26
N SER A 14 1.18 -4.87 -0.03
CA SER A 14 1.93 -6.01 0.52
C SER A 14 1.03 -6.98 1.26
N TYR A 15 1.48 -8.23 1.40
CA TYR A 15 0.76 -9.29 2.10
C TYR A 15 1.72 -10.14 2.93
N ALA A 16 1.39 -10.30 4.21
CA ALA A 16 2.12 -11.13 5.17
C ALA A 16 1.33 -12.42 5.44
N SER A 17 1.72 -13.52 4.78
CA SER A 17 1.03 -14.81 4.90
C SER A 17 1.08 -15.42 6.30
N GLY A 18 2.12 -15.09 7.10
CA GLY A 18 2.24 -15.58 8.47
C GLY A 18 1.17 -15.04 9.43
N THR A 19 0.59 -13.88 9.14
CA THR A 19 -0.47 -13.25 9.94
C THR A 19 -1.80 -13.13 9.20
N ASN A 20 -1.83 -13.49 7.91
CA ASN A 20 -2.95 -13.25 7.00
C ASN A 20 -3.38 -11.77 6.94
N LEU A 21 -2.42 -10.84 7.03
CA LEU A 21 -2.68 -9.41 6.94
C LEU A 21 -2.10 -8.83 5.64
N GLY A 22 -2.91 -8.07 4.92
CA GLY A 22 -2.48 -7.23 3.80
C GLY A 22 -2.39 -5.76 4.19
N THR A 23 -1.55 -5.00 3.51
CA THR A 23 -1.37 -3.55 3.76
C THR A 23 -1.36 -2.80 2.44
N LEU A 24 -2.21 -1.77 2.33
CA LEU A 24 -2.12 -0.71 1.34
C LEU A 24 -1.57 0.55 2.01
N ALA A 25 -0.42 1.01 1.56
CA ALA A 25 0.20 2.26 2.00
C ALA A 25 0.34 3.22 0.81
N VAL A 26 0.00 4.50 1.01
CA VAL A 26 0.06 5.51 -0.05
C VAL A 26 0.82 6.76 0.42
N ASP A 27 1.76 7.22 -0.40
CA ASP A 27 2.44 8.51 -0.30
C ASP A 27 1.65 9.53 -1.13
N PHE A 28 0.77 10.31 -0.50
CA PHE A 28 -0.05 11.29 -1.21
C PHE A 28 0.72 12.59 -1.47
N SER A 29 1.64 12.93 -0.58
CA SER A 29 2.38 14.19 -0.58
C SER A 29 3.63 14.16 -1.47
N GLY A 30 4.16 12.98 -1.79
CA GLY A 30 5.41 12.81 -2.54
C GLY A 30 6.65 12.99 -1.66
N HIS A 31 6.57 12.59 -0.39
CA HIS A 31 7.69 12.70 0.56
C HIS A 31 8.47 11.39 0.72
N GLY A 32 8.11 10.34 -0.02
CA GLY A 32 8.74 9.02 0.04
C GLY A 32 8.36 8.22 1.28
N VAL A 33 7.30 8.64 1.99
CA VAL A 33 6.77 8.01 3.19
C VAL A 33 5.25 7.94 3.11
N ALA A 34 4.63 7.00 3.81
CA ALA A 34 3.18 6.83 3.76
C ALA A 34 2.45 7.92 4.54
N ASP A 35 1.48 8.55 3.90
CA ASP A 35 0.51 9.46 4.53
C ASP A 35 -0.78 8.72 4.91
N PHE A 36 -1.05 7.61 4.21
CA PHE A 36 -2.26 6.81 4.37
C PHE A 36 -1.92 5.32 4.46
N LEU A 37 -2.65 4.62 5.35
CA LEU A 37 -2.44 3.21 5.62
C LEU A 37 -3.78 2.51 5.88
N VAL A 38 -4.03 1.42 5.16
CA VAL A 38 -5.12 0.48 5.43
C VAL A 38 -4.54 -0.92 5.63
N THR A 39 -4.91 -1.55 6.74
CA THR A 39 -4.66 -2.98 6.97
C THR A 39 -5.92 -3.76 6.64
N THR A 40 -5.75 -4.86 5.91
CA THR A 40 -6.81 -5.79 5.54
C THR A 40 -6.57 -7.13 6.24
N VAL A 41 -7.66 -7.81 6.60
CA VAL A 41 -7.60 -9.24 6.95
C VAL A 41 -7.79 -10.02 5.66
N GLY A 42 -6.77 -10.77 5.25
CA GLY A 42 -6.67 -11.39 3.93
C GLY A 42 -5.79 -10.60 2.96
N GLN A 43 -5.54 -11.21 1.79
CA GLN A 43 -4.81 -10.58 0.70
C GLN A 43 -5.77 -9.75 -0.18
N ALA A 44 -5.37 -8.53 -0.51
CA ALA A 44 -5.97 -7.74 -1.59
C ALA A 44 -5.06 -7.74 -2.83
N ALA A 45 -5.65 -7.57 -4.01
CA ALA A 45 -4.95 -7.36 -5.26
C ALA A 45 -5.14 -5.91 -5.75
N VAL A 46 -4.26 -5.47 -6.67
CA VAL A 46 -4.37 -4.12 -7.26
C VAL A 46 -5.71 -3.93 -7.97
N SER A 47 -6.25 -4.98 -8.59
CA SER A 47 -7.57 -4.96 -9.25
C SER A 47 -8.75 -4.71 -8.32
N ASP A 48 -8.56 -4.86 -7.00
CA ASP A 48 -9.62 -4.65 -6.01
C ASP A 48 -9.71 -3.17 -5.58
N ILE A 49 -8.73 -2.35 -5.98
CA ILE A 49 -8.61 -0.95 -5.58
C ILE A 49 -9.14 -0.07 -6.71
N VAL A 50 -10.15 0.74 -6.39
CA VAL A 50 -10.64 1.82 -7.26
C VAL A 50 -9.95 3.11 -6.81
N ALA A 51 -9.26 3.77 -7.74
CA ALA A 51 -8.49 4.98 -7.49
C ALA A 51 -8.60 5.95 -8.67
#